data_AF-A0A838LCM4-F1
#
_entry.id   AF-A0A838LCM4-F1
#
_cell.length_a   1.000
_cell.length_b   1.000
_cell.length_c   1.000
_cell.angle_alpha   90.00
_cell.angle_beta   90.00
_cell.angle_gamma   90.00
#
_symmetry.space_group_name_H-M   'P 1'
#
loop_
_entity.id
_entity.type
_entity.pdbx_description
1 polymer ?
#
loop_
_entity_poly.entity_id
_entity_poly.type
_entity_poly.pdbx_seq_one_letter_code
_entity_poly.pdbx_strand_id
1 'polypeptide(L)'
;MIKINIRVDAAVHERLSRRAHGANLSLSAFLRSVLEQAADPSQRYVFSSQDEILATSIQILTILATSIGRRSPETLEHGMAEARDLLLERGLLGPEQR
;
A
#
# COMPACT_ATOMS: atom_id res chain seq x y z
N MET A 1 -30.28 -9.96 11.48
CA MET A 1 -29.12 -9.05 11.63
C MET A 1 -28.53 -9.27 13.01
N ILE A 2 -27.23 -9.55 13.11
CA ILE A 2 -26.54 -9.76 14.40
C ILE A 2 -25.90 -8.45 14.83
N LYS A 3 -26.06 -8.07 16.11
CA LYS A 3 -25.43 -6.87 16.69
C LYS A 3 -24.18 -7.27 17.47
N ILE A 4 -23.08 -6.58 17.20
CA ILE A 4 -21.82 -6.72 17.92
C ILE A 4 -21.54 -5.40 18.62
N ASN A 5 -21.16 -5.44 19.90
CA ASN A 5 -20.68 -4.27 20.64
C ASN A 5 -19.20 -4.47 20.94
N ILE A 6 -18.36 -3.52 20.50
CA ILE A 6 -16.91 -3.59 20.65
C ILE A 6 -16.46 -2.34 21.41
N ARG A 7 -15.70 -2.51 22.49
CA ARG A 7 -15.01 -1.40 23.16
C ARG A 7 -13.70 -1.14 22.42
N VAL A 8 -13.46 0.10 22.05
CA VAL A 8 -12.24 0.54 21.37
C VAL A 8 -11.72 1.81 22.03
N ASP A 9 -10.41 1.99 22.04
CA ASP A 9 -9.80 3.23 22.50
C ASP A 9 -10.23 4.42 21.64
N ALA A 10 -10.33 5.61 22.24
CA ALA A 10 -10.70 6.83 21.53
C ALA A 10 -9.79 7.10 20.31
N ALA A 11 -8.48 6.86 20.45
CA ALA A 11 -7.52 7.02 19.35
C ALA A 11 -7.79 6.05 18.17
N VAL A 12 -8.28 4.85 18.46
CA VAL A 12 -8.67 3.87 17.44
C VAL A 12 -9.95 4.32 16.74
N HIS A 13 -10.94 4.76 17.51
CA HIS A 13 -12.18 5.32 16.98
C HIS A 13 -11.91 6.49 16.02
N GLU A 14 -11.06 7.45 16.40
CA GLU A 14 -10.70 8.59 15.55
C GLU A 14 -10.03 8.18 14.24
N ARG A 15 -9.10 7.21 14.27
CA ARG A 15 -8.48 6.69 13.04
C ARG A 15 -9.49 6.00 12.14
N LEU A 16 -10.42 5.22 12.70
CA LEU A 16 -11.47 4.55 11.94
C LEU A 16 -12.44 5.56 11.31
N SER A 17 -12.84 6.59 12.06
CA SER A 17 -13.68 7.69 11.57
C SER A 17 -13.03 8.44 10.41
N ARG A 18 -11.73 8.76 10.51
CA ARG A 18 -10.99 9.39 9.40
C ARG A 18 -10.94 8.51 8.15
N ARG A 19 -10.71 7.20 8.30
CA ARG A 19 -10.71 6.26 7.17
C ARG A 19 -12.09 6.14 6.52
N ALA A 20 -13.15 6.08 7.33
CA ALA A 20 -14.53 6.07 6.83
C ALA A 20 -14.84 7.35 6.04
N HIS A 21 -14.45 8.51 6.58
CA HIS A 21 -14.60 9.79 5.88
C HIS A 21 -13.82 9.84 4.56
N GLY A 22 -12.55 9.40 4.56
CA GLY A 22 -11.73 9.33 3.34
C GLY A 22 -12.29 8.38 2.28
N ALA A 23 -13.07 7.38 2.67
CA ALA A 23 -13.78 6.48 1.77
C ALA A 23 -15.21 6.95 1.41
N ASN A 24 -15.64 8.13 1.87
CA ASN A 24 -17.00 8.64 1.71
C ASN A 24 -18.09 7.69 2.24
N LEU A 25 -17.84 7.05 3.39
CA LEU A 25 -18.74 6.11 4.05
C LEU A 25 -19.08 6.57 5.47
N SER A 26 -20.24 6.13 5.97
CA SER A 26 -20.50 6.17 7.42
C SER A 26 -19.55 5.22 8.15
N LEU A 27 -19.21 5.52 9.40
CA LEU A 27 -18.36 4.65 10.23
C LEU A 27 -18.91 3.22 10.30
N SER A 28 -20.22 3.04 10.45
CA SER A 28 -20.85 1.72 10.49
C SER A 28 -20.75 0.96 9.16
N ALA A 29 -20.89 1.64 8.02
CA ALA A 29 -20.74 1.03 6.70
C ALA A 29 -19.28 0.59 6.47
N PHE A 30 -18.32 1.46 6.83
CA PHE A 30 -16.90 1.14 6.77
C PHE A 30 -16.51 -0.03 7.68
N LEU A 31 -16.98 -0.05 8.93
CA LEU A 31 -16.69 -1.16 9.85
C LEU A 31 -17.29 -2.48 9.36
N ARG A 32 -18.48 -2.44 8.75
CA ARG A 32 -19.09 -3.63 8.16
C ARG A 32 -18.23 -4.19 7.03
N SER A 33 -17.76 -3.36 6.11
CA SER A 33 -16.91 -3.84 5.00
C SER A 33 -15.60 -4.42 5.51
N VAL A 34 -15.00 -3.81 6.53
CA VAL A 34 -13.78 -4.33 7.18
C VAL A 34 -14.04 -5.70 7.83
N LEU A 35 -15.16 -5.87 8.54
CA LEU A 35 -15.52 -7.14 9.17
C LEU A 35 -15.87 -8.23 8.14
N GLU A 36 -16.59 -7.88 7.08
CA GLU A 36 -16.90 -8.79 5.96
C GLU A 36 -15.61 -9.27 5.28
N GLN A 37 -14.67 -8.34 5.03
CA GLN A 37 -13.37 -8.68 4.46
C GLN A 37 -12.51 -9.52 5.41
N ALA A 38 -12.50 -9.22 6.70
CA ALA A 38 -11.77 -10.01 7.70
C ALA A 38 -12.36 -11.42 7.87
N ALA A 39 -13.65 -11.61 7.58
CA ALA A 39 -14.32 -12.89 7.63
C ALA A 39 -14.26 -13.67 6.30
N ASP A 40 -13.65 -13.10 5.25
CA ASP A 40 -13.55 -13.76 3.93
C ASP A 40 -12.68 -15.03 4.02
N PRO A 41 -13.26 -16.23 3.81
CA PRO A 41 -12.53 -17.49 3.92
C PRO A 41 -11.54 -17.72 2.78
N SER A 42 -11.58 -16.91 1.71
CA SER A 42 -10.64 -16.97 0.59
C SER A 42 -9.22 -16.46 0.92
N GLN A 43 -8.96 -16.07 2.18
CA GLN A 43 -7.65 -15.59 2.67
C GLN A 43 -7.05 -14.44 1.84
N ARG A 44 -7.87 -13.58 1.22
CA ARG A 44 -7.42 -12.26 0.77
C ARG A 44 -7.24 -11.34 1.97
N TYR A 45 -6.18 -11.65 2.71
CA TYR A 45 -5.68 -10.94 3.85
C TYR A 45 -5.60 -9.44 3.52
N VAL A 46 -6.10 -8.57 4.39
CA VAL A 46 -6.31 -7.12 4.12
C VAL A 46 -5.02 -6.35 3.81
N PHE A 47 -3.85 -6.91 4.14
CA PHE A 47 -2.54 -6.36 3.75
C PHE A 47 -2.11 -6.77 2.33
N SER A 48 -2.75 -7.78 1.72
CA SER A 48 -2.41 -8.26 0.37
C SER A 48 -2.67 -7.23 -0.70
N SER A 49 -3.60 -6.28 -0.54
CA SER A 49 -3.78 -5.24 -1.58
C SER A 49 -2.53 -4.38 -1.76
N GLN A 50 -1.82 -4.05 -0.68
CA GLN A 50 -0.55 -3.32 -0.77
C GLN A 50 0.56 -4.23 -1.30
N ASP A 51 0.61 -5.48 -0.86
CA ASP A 51 1.61 -6.44 -1.34
C ASP A 51 1.39 -6.83 -2.81
N GLU A 52 0.15 -6.92 -3.27
CA GLU A 52 -0.25 -7.18 -4.67
C GLU A 52 0.03 -5.97 -5.55
N ILE A 53 -0.25 -4.75 -5.06
CA ILE A 53 0.12 -3.51 -5.74
C ILE A 53 1.65 -3.39 -5.82
N LEU A 54 2.35 -3.69 -4.73
CA LEU A 54 3.81 -3.67 -4.67
C LEU A 54 4.41 -4.73 -5.61
N ALA A 55 3.91 -5.96 -5.57
CA ALA A 55 4.36 -7.05 -6.44
C ALA A 55 4.14 -6.70 -7.92
N THR A 56 2.97 -6.17 -8.26
CA THR A 56 2.67 -5.70 -9.62
C THR A 56 3.61 -4.57 -10.04
N SER A 57 3.85 -3.61 -9.14
CA SER A 57 4.76 -2.49 -9.40
C SER A 57 6.20 -2.97 -9.63
N ILE A 58 6.71 -3.88 -8.79
CA ILE A 58 8.03 -4.51 -8.95
C ILE A 58 8.11 -5.24 -10.31
N GLN A 59 7.07 -5.98 -10.68
CA GLN A 59 7.05 -6.74 -11.94
C GLN A 59 7.12 -5.80 -13.15
N ILE A 60 6.30 -4.73 -13.17
CA ILE A 60 6.31 -3.72 -14.24
C ILE A 60 7.68 -3.05 -14.32
N LEU A 61 8.22 -2.58 -13.19
CA LEU A 61 9.51 -1.89 -13.14
C LEU A 61 10.66 -2.80 -13.57
N THR A 62 10.63 -4.09 -13.21
CA THR A 62 11.64 -5.07 -13.64
C THR A 62 11.64 -5.29 -15.15
N ILE A 63 10.44 -5.41 -15.74
CA ILE A 63 10.30 -5.55 -17.21
C ILE A 63 10.81 -4.29 -17.91
N LEU A 64 10.45 -3.11 -17.40
CA LEU A 64 10.89 -1.82 -17.95
C LEU A 64 12.40 -1.66 -17.84
N ALA A 65 13.00 -1.89 -16.66
CA ALA A 65 14.43 -1.80 -16.44
C ALA A 65 15.20 -2.75 -17.38
N THR A 66 14.72 -3.99 -17.53
CA THR A 66 15.32 -4.96 -18.47
C THR A 66 15.22 -4.48 -19.92
N SER A 67 14.06 -3.95 -20.32
CA SER A 67 13.80 -3.47 -21.69
C SER A 67 14.60 -2.21 -22.03
N ILE A 68 14.75 -1.29 -21.08
CA ILE A 68 15.51 -0.05 -21.24
C ILE A 68 17.00 -0.36 -21.18
N GLY A 69 17.47 -1.13 -20.20
CA GLY A 69 18.90 -1.48 -20.07
C GLY A 69 19.46 -2.18 -21.30
N ARG A 70 18.64 -2.96 -22.02
CA ARG A 70 19.02 -3.57 -23.31
C ARG A 70 19.14 -2.57 -24.47
N ARG A 71 18.37 -1.48 -24.45
CA ARG A 71 18.28 -0.49 -25.56
C ARG A 71 19.13 0.74 -25.32
N SER A 72 19.24 1.18 -24.07
CA SER A 72 19.97 2.37 -23.64
C SER A 72 20.38 2.22 -22.16
N PRO A 73 21.54 1.59 -21.89
CA PRO A 73 22.03 1.38 -20.54
C PRO A 73 22.31 2.70 -19.79
N GLU A 74 22.80 3.74 -20.47
CA GLU A 74 23.03 5.06 -19.86
C GLU A 74 21.73 5.71 -19.38
N THR A 75 20.62 5.57 -20.13
CA THR A 75 19.31 6.08 -19.70
C THR A 75 18.82 5.35 -18.45
N LEU A 76 19.03 4.03 -18.37
CA LEU A 76 18.67 3.26 -17.19
C LEU A 76 19.48 3.72 -15.97
N GLU A 77 20.79 3.90 -16.12
CA GLU A 77 21.67 4.34 -15.04
C GLU A 77 21.25 5.73 -14.50
N HIS A 78 21.01 6.69 -15.40
CA HIS A 78 20.54 8.02 -15.02
C HIS A 78 19.19 7.97 -14.29
N GLY A 79 18.21 7.25 -14.83
CA GLY A 79 16.89 7.13 -14.21
C GLY A 79 16.92 6.42 -12.85
N MET A 80 17.82 5.44 -12.66
CA MET A 80 18.02 4.78 -11.37
C MET A 80 18.65 5.72 -10.33
N ALA A 81 19.57 6.60 -10.74
CA ALA A 81 20.13 7.62 -9.86
C ALA A 81 19.06 8.61 -9.40
N GLU A 82 18.27 9.18 -10.32
CA GLU A 82 17.16 10.09 -9.99
C GLU A 82 16.11 9.43 -9.08
N ALA A 83 15.74 8.17 -9.37
CA ALA A 83 14.81 7.43 -8.54
C ALA A 83 15.34 7.23 -7.12
N ARG A 84 16.65 6.95 -6.96
CA ARG A 84 17.29 6.80 -5.65
C ARG A 84 17.23 8.10 -4.86
N ASP A 85 17.55 9.23 -5.48
CA ASP A 85 17.49 10.55 -4.84
C ASP A 85 16.06 10.88 -4.41
N LEU A 86 15.08 10.65 -5.28
CA LEU A 86 13.66 10.87 -4.98
C LEU A 86 13.15 10.02 -3.80
N LEU A 87 13.63 8.78 -3.68
CA LEU A 87 13.28 7.89 -2.57
C LEU A 87 13.97 8.31 -1.27
N LEU A 88 15.22 8.78 -1.32
CA LEU A 88 15.92 9.35 -0.18
C LEU A 88 15.20 10.59 0.36
N GLU A 89 14.81 11.53 -0.52
CA GLU A 89 14.05 12.74 -0.15
C GLU A 89 12.73 12.42 0.55
N ARG A 90 12.10 11.30 0.18
CA ARG A 90 10.85 10.82 0.80
C ARG A 90 11.06 9.96 2.04
N GLY A 91 12.30 9.71 2.45
CA GLY A 91 12.63 8.83 3.57
C GLY A 91 12.26 7.36 3.33
N LEU A 92 12.18 6.94 2.06
CA LEU A 92 11.82 5.59 1.65
C LEU A 92 13.04 4.67 1.49
N LEU A 93 14.25 5.22 1.51
CA LEU A 93 15.51 4.47 1.60
C LEU A 93 16.13 4.68 2.97
N GLY A 94 16.61 3.58 3.57
CA GLY A 94 17.32 3.61 4.84
C GLY A 94 18.72 4.24 4.69
N PRO A 95 19.37 4.63 5.82
CA PRO A 95 20.63 5.38 5.79
C PRO A 95 21.79 4.70 5.04
N GLU A 96 21.79 3.37 4.85
CA GLU A 96 22.97 2.65 4.38
C GLU A 96 22.59 1.48 3.44
N GLN A 97 22.78 1.69 2.14
CA GLN A 97 23.27 0.66 1.22
C GLN A 97 24.37 1.33 0.40
N ARG A 98 25.55 1.45 1.03
CA ARG A 98 26.83 1.74 0.36
C ARG A 98 27.61 0.44 0.25
#